data_AF-A0A925BMF2-F1
#
_entry.id   AF-A0A925BMF2-F1
#
_cell.length_a   1.000
_cell.length_b   1.000
_cell.length_c   1.000
_cell.angle_alpha   90.00
_cell.angle_beta   90.00
_cell.angle_gamma   90.00
#
_symmetry.space_group_name_H-M   'P 1'
#
loop_
_entity.id
_entity.type
_entity.pdbx_description
1 polymer ?
#
loop_
_entity_poly.entity_id
_entity_poly.type
_entity_poly.pdbx_seq_one_letter_code
_entity_poly.pdbx_strand_id
1 'polypeptide(L)'
;MPTIRLKAHFDGQAIQLDEQFELPRDAQLLITVLPSAELEAEPAAASQQVEIDDWIREVETLAAEVDEEDGPRLQSAVAEIRRHARELARRGMGTSP
;
A
#
# COMPACT_ATOMS: atom_id res chain seq x y z
N MET A 1 -2.69 29.22 3.91
CA MET A 1 -3.30 29.42 5.24
C MET A 1 -2.58 28.48 6.19
N PRO A 2 -2.01 28.94 7.31
CA PRO A 2 -1.41 28.05 8.29
C PRO A 2 -2.51 27.16 8.88
N THR A 3 -2.35 25.85 8.74
CA THR A 3 -3.27 24.86 9.31
C THR A 3 -2.65 24.34 10.60
N ILE A 4 -3.37 24.46 11.72
CA ILE A 4 -2.95 23.89 13.00
C ILE A 4 -3.82 22.67 13.31
N ARG A 5 -3.24 21.64 13.92
CA ARG A 5 -3.97 20.49 14.44
C ARG A 5 -3.95 20.57 15.96
N LEU A 6 -5.13 20.63 16.58
CA LEU A 6 -5.29 20.62 18.03
C LEU A 6 -6.05 19.35 18.43
N LYS A 7 -5.64 18.74 19.54
CA LYS A 7 -6.38 17.61 20.11
C LYS A 7 -7.55 18.11 20.94
N ALA A 8 -8.64 17.36 20.91
CA ALA A 8 -9.86 17.65 21.62
C ALA A 8 -10.56 16.35 22.03
N HIS A 9 -11.29 16.40 23.13
CA HIS A 9 -12.14 15.30 23.61
C HIS A 9 -13.57 15.78 23.80
N PHE A 10 -14.52 14.85 23.70
CA PHE A 10 -15.91 15.10 24.04
C PHE A 10 -16.14 14.73 25.50
N ASP A 11 -16.55 15.69 26.33
CA ASP A 11 -16.77 15.50 27.77
C ASP A 11 -18.16 14.93 28.10
N GLY A 12 -18.96 14.59 27.08
CA GLY A 12 -20.35 14.17 27.20
C GLY A 12 -21.36 15.29 26.94
N GLN A 13 -20.93 16.55 26.88
CA GLN A 13 -21.77 17.73 26.65
C GLN A 13 -21.23 18.64 25.53
N ALA A 14 -19.91 18.84 25.47
CA ALA A 14 -19.23 19.72 24.54
C ALA A 14 -17.87 19.15 24.09
N ILE A 15 -17.38 19.63 22.96
CA ILE A 15 -16.01 19.36 22.50
C ILE A 15 -15.08 20.32 23.25
N GLN A 16 -14.15 19.78 24.04
CA GLN A 16 -13.14 20.54 24.74
C GLN A 16 -11.77 20.29 24.12
N LEU A 17 -11.00 21.37 23.92
CA LEU A 17 -9.61 21.24 23.51
C LEU A 17 -8.78 20.69 24.68
N ASP A 18 -7.89 19.75 24.40
CA ASP A 18 -7.00 19.16 25.40
C ASP A 18 -5.95 20.18 25.88
N GLU A 19 -5.67 21.18 25.04
CA GLU A 19 -4.75 22.27 25.28
C GLU A 19 -5.44 23.63 25.14
N GLN A 20 -4.97 24.61 25.90
CA GLN A 20 -5.53 25.95 25.87
C GLN A 20 -5.09 26.66 24.58
N PHE A 21 -6.06 27.07 23.76
CA PHE A 21 -5.80 27.77 22.50
C PHE A 21 -6.51 29.12 22.48
N GLU A 22 -5.73 30.20 22.28
CA GLU A 22 -6.29 31.56 22.19
C GLU A 22 -6.91 31.79 20.81
N LEU A 23 -8.24 31.88 20.79
CA LEU A 23 -8.99 32.30 19.62
C LEU A 23 -9.30 33.81 19.71
N PRO A 24 -9.06 34.58 18.63
CA PRO A 24 -9.54 35.95 18.55
C PRO A 24 -11.06 36.01 18.78
N ARG A 25 -11.51 37.05 19.50
CA ARG A 25 -12.91 37.18 19.94
C ARG A 25 -13.95 37.04 18.84
N ASP A 26 -13.60 37.47 17.62
CA ASP A 26 -14.48 37.48 16.45
C ASP A 26 -14.01 36.51 15.35
N ALA A 27 -13.22 35.50 15.71
CA ALA A 27 -12.79 34.47 14.77
C ALA A 27 -13.99 33.67 14.27
N GLN A 28 -14.15 33.60 12.94
CA GLN A 28 -15.15 32.72 12.33
C GLN A 28 -14.63 31.28 12.33
N LEU A 29 -15.38 30.37 12.94
CA LEU A 29 -15.04 28.95 13.04
C LEU A 29 -15.93 28.15 12.09
N LEU A 30 -15.30 27.32 11.26
CA LEU A 30 -15.98 26.28 10.48
C LEU A 30 -15.71 24.95 11.18
N ILE A 31 -16.78 24.31 11.69
CA ILE A 31 -16.70 23.01 12.35
C ILE A 31 -17.25 21.96 11.39
N THR A 32 -16.41 20.98 11.05
CA THR A 32 -16.80 19.81 10.25
C THR A 32 -16.69 18.57 11.12
N VAL A 33 -17.80 17.90 11.37
CA VAL A 33 -17.82 16.61 12.08
C VAL A 33 -17.72 15.50 11.04
N LEU A 34 -16.66 14.71 11.11
CA LEU A 34 -16.43 13.56 10.24
C LEU A 34 -16.63 12.26 11.04
N PRO A 35 -17.22 11.21 10.45
CA PRO A 35 -17.26 9.89 11.07
C PRO A 35 -15.84 9.35 11.32
N SER A 36 -15.63 8.66 12.43
CA SER A 36 -14.31 8.23 12.92
C SER A 36 -13.45 7.45 11.92
N ALA A 37 -14.06 6.81 10.92
CA ALA A 37 -13.35 6.11 9.85
C ALA A 37 -12.48 7.04 8.98
N GLU A 38 -12.73 8.35 8.98
CA GLU A 38 -12.06 9.32 8.11
C GLU A 38 -10.92 10.10 8.80
N LEU A 39 -10.80 10.02 10.13
CA LEU A 39 -9.87 10.87 10.91
C LEU A 39 -8.55 10.17 11.30
N GLU A 40 -8.52 8.84 11.39
CA GLU A 40 -7.31 8.08 11.75
C GLU A 40 -6.39 7.79 10.56
N ALA A 41 -6.88 8.02 9.35
CA ALA A 41 -6.10 7.89 8.13
C ALA A 41 -5.38 9.21 7.81
N GLU A 42 -4.05 9.20 7.81
CA GLU A 42 -3.37 10.01 6.79
C GLU A 42 -3.90 9.50 5.44
N PRO A 43 -4.70 10.29 4.69
CA PRO A 43 -5.66 9.75 3.72
C PRO A 43 -4.99 9.00 2.56
N ALA A 44 -3.71 9.25 2.32
CA ALA A 44 -2.92 8.52 1.33
C ALA A 44 -2.36 7.18 1.84
N ALA A 45 -2.01 7.08 3.13
CA ALA A 45 -1.31 5.92 3.68
C ALA A 45 -2.27 4.77 4.04
N ALA A 46 -3.43 5.08 4.64
CA ALA A 46 -4.42 4.06 5.00
C ALA A 46 -5.07 3.43 3.76
N SER A 47 -5.35 4.23 2.72
CA SER A 47 -5.89 3.73 1.45
C SER A 47 -4.90 2.80 0.73
N GLN A 48 -3.61 3.15 0.72
CA GLN A 48 -2.55 2.29 0.18
C GLN A 48 -2.39 0.99 0.99
N GLN A 49 -2.53 1.06 2.32
CA GLN A 49 -2.39 -0.11 3.17
C GLN A 49 -3.53 -1.12 2.92
N VAL A 50 -4.77 -0.64 2.77
CA VAL A 50 -5.93 -1.50 2.43
C VAL A 50 -5.76 -2.15 1.06
N GLU A 51 -5.24 -1.41 0.08
CA GLU A 51 -4.99 -1.93 -1.27
C GLU A 51 -3.89 -3.01 -1.29
N ILE A 52 -2.85 -2.84 -0.47
CA ILE A 52 -1.78 -3.83 -0.28
C ILE A 52 -2.33 -5.10 0.39
N ASP A 53 -3.16 -4.96 1.43
CA ASP A 53 -3.70 -6.11 2.16
C ASP A 53 -4.66 -6.93 1.29
N ASP A 54 -5.45 -6.27 0.43
CA ASP A 54 -6.33 -6.95 -0.51
C ASP A 54 -5.54 -7.70 -1.59
N TRP A 55 -4.48 -7.07 -2.11
CA TRP A 55 -3.58 -7.72 -3.07
C TRP A 55 -2.86 -8.93 -2.46
N ILE A 56 -2.39 -8.85 -1.21
CA ILE A 56 -1.78 -9.99 -0.50
C ILE A 56 -2.76 -11.16 -0.42
N ARG A 57 -4.03 -10.88 -0.10
CA ARG A 57 -5.06 -11.91 0.01
C ARG A 57 -5.36 -12.59 -1.32
N GLU A 58 -5.38 -11.82 -2.41
CA GLU A 58 -5.53 -12.34 -3.77
C GLU A 58 -4.36 -13.26 -4.13
N VAL A 59 -3.12 -12.82 -3.84
CA VAL A 59 -1.91 -13.63 -4.07
C VAL A 59 -1.92 -14.93 -3.26
N GLU A 60 -2.30 -14.87 -1.99
CA GLU A 60 -2.39 -16.07 -1.13
C GLU A 60 -3.44 -17.06 -1.62
N THR A 61 -4.57 -16.55 -2.12
CA THR A 61 -5.64 -17.39 -2.70
C THR A 61 -5.16 -18.07 -3.98
N LEU A 62 -4.54 -17.31 -4.89
CA LEU A 62 -3.95 -17.87 -6.10
C LEU A 62 -2.85 -18.88 -5.78
N ALA A 63 -1.99 -18.58 -4.80
CA ALA A 63 -0.92 -19.49 -4.37
C ALA A 63 -1.47 -20.80 -3.78
N ALA A 64 -2.63 -20.77 -3.12
CA ALA A 64 -3.30 -21.97 -2.64
C ALA A 64 -3.93 -22.82 -3.76
N GLU A 65 -4.18 -22.22 -4.94
CA GLU A 65 -4.69 -22.91 -6.13
C GLU A 65 -3.58 -23.45 -7.05
N VAL A 66 -2.32 -23.01 -6.87
CA VAL A 66 -1.18 -23.53 -7.64
C VAL A 66 -0.83 -24.94 -7.16
N ASP A 67 -0.76 -25.88 -8.10
CA ASP A 67 -0.34 -27.25 -7.82
C ASP A 67 1.16 -27.28 -7.44
N GLU A 68 1.54 -28.07 -6.43
CA GLU A 68 2.93 -28.17 -5.97
C GLU A 68 3.89 -28.60 -7.10
N GLU A 69 3.38 -29.26 -8.15
CA GLU A 69 4.14 -29.67 -9.34
C GLU A 69 4.48 -28.52 -10.31
N ASP A 70 3.75 -27.39 -10.27
CA ASP A 70 3.94 -26.27 -11.21
C ASP A 70 5.24 -25.50 -10.95
N GLY A 71 5.66 -25.40 -9.69
CA GLY A 71 6.92 -24.76 -9.31
C GLY A 71 8.15 -25.42 -9.95
N PRO A 72 8.38 -26.73 -9.74
CA PRO A 72 9.45 -27.49 -10.39
C PRO A 72 9.36 -27.46 -11.93
N ARG A 73 8.15 -27.52 -12.49
CA ARG A 73 7.93 -27.46 -13.94
C ARG A 73 8.36 -26.12 -14.54
N LEU A 74 8.02 -25.01 -13.89
CA LEU A 74 8.42 -23.66 -14.32
C LEU A 74 9.94 -23.49 -14.23
N GLN A 75 10.56 -23.98 -13.15
CA GLN A 75 12.02 -23.95 -12.97
C GLN A 75 12.74 -24.74 -14.06
N SER A 76 12.20 -25.92 -14.40
CA SER A 76 12.72 -26.77 -15.48
C SER A 76 12.64 -26.07 -16.85
N ALA A 77 11.49 -25.47 -17.17
CA ALA A 77 11.29 -24.72 -18.41
C ALA A 77 12.24 -23.52 -18.52
N VAL A 78 12.43 -22.76 -17.43
CA VAL A 78 13.39 -21.65 -17.39
C VAL A 78 14.84 -22.14 -17.57
N ALA A 79 15.20 -23.27 -16.95
CA ALA A 79 16.51 -23.87 -17.11
C ALA A 79 16.77 -24.32 -18.56
N GLU A 80 15.76 -24.86 -19.23
CA GLU A 80 15.82 -25.27 -20.63
C GLU A 80 15.98 -24.07 -21.57
N ILE A 81 15.21 -23.00 -21.38
CA ILE A 81 15.34 -21.74 -22.12
C ILE A 81 16.76 -21.17 -21.95
N ARG A 82 17.28 -21.11 -20.72
CA ARG A 82 18.66 -20.63 -20.44
C ARG A 82 19.72 -21.52 -21.08
N ARG A 83 19.51 -22.84 -21.11
CA ARG A 83 20.40 -23.76 -21.81
C ARG A 83 20.40 -23.47 -23.32
N HIS A 84 19.22 -23.34 -23.92
CA HIS A 84 19.08 -23.10 -25.35
C HIS A 84 19.70 -21.75 -25.75
N ALA A 85 19.49 -20.70 -24.96
CA ALA A 85 20.12 -19.39 -25.16
C ALA A 85 21.66 -19.47 -25.11
N ARG A 86 22.23 -20.26 -24.20
CA ARG A 86 23.69 -20.50 -24.13
C ARG A 86 24.21 -21.28 -25.34
N GLU A 87 23.47 -22.29 -25.81
CA GLU A 87 23.83 -23.05 -27.02
C GLU A 87 23.79 -22.17 -28.27
N LEU A 88 22.77 -21.31 -28.41
CA LEU A 88 22.67 -20.32 -29.49
C LEU A 88 23.79 -19.29 -29.43
N ALA A 89 24.12 -18.76 -28.26
CA ALA A 89 25.25 -17.84 -28.08
C ALA A 89 26.59 -18.47 -28.49
N ARG A 90 26.80 -19.76 -28.16
CA ARG A 90 27.99 -20.52 -28.59
C ARG A 90 28.03 -20.75 -30.09
N ARG A 91 26.88 -21.01 -30.73
CA ARG A 91 26.77 -21.17 -32.19
C ARG A 91 26.96 -19.84 -32.92
N GLY A 92 26.41 -18.74 -32.40
CA GLY A 92 26.57 -17.39 -32.96
C GLY A 92 28.00 -16.84 -32.83
N MET A 93 28.76 -17.27 -31.81
CA MET A 93 30.21 -16.96 -31.69
C MET A 93 31.10 -17.88 -32.56
N GLY A 94 30.55 -18.95 -33.16
CA GLY A 94 31.28 -19.89 -34.00
C GLY A 94 31.27 -19.59 -35.50
N THR A 95 30.63 -18.50 -35.93
CA THR A 95 30.58 -18.08 -37.34
C THR A 95 30.86 -16.59 -37.45
N SER A 96 32.14 -16.25 -37.56
CA SER A 96 32.56 -15.03 -38.25
C SER A 96 33.69 -15.44 -39.22
N PRO A 97 33.67 -15.00 -40.48
CA PRO A 97 34.63 -15.38 -41.52
C PRO A 97 36.06 -14.95 -41.23
#